data_AF-A0A538I3Y3-F1
#
_entry.id   AF-A0A538I3Y3-F1
#
_cell.length_a   1.000
_cell.length_b   1.000
_cell.length_c   1.000
_cell.angle_alpha   90.00
_cell.angle_beta   90.00
_cell.angle_gamma   90.00
#
_symmetry.space_group_name_H-M   'P 1'
#
loop_
_entity.id
_entity.type
_entity.pdbx_description
1 polymer ?
#
loop_
_entity_poly.entity_id
_entity_poly.type
_entity_poly.pdbx_seq_one_letter_code
_entity_poly.pdbx_strand_id
1 'polypeptide(L)'
;MADRGSDVDPDQRGPGSGARERLLRVAYDLFCRHGVRAIGVDRIVAESGTAKMTLYKHFRSKEELIVAALDLREDLWTYGWLEREIQRRADTPTSRLLAIFDLFDEWFRREDFEGCLFNNCLLEIHDPASPIRATAVQKRANVRSVLQRLAEGAGAESPETLARDLQLLMTGAIVAADEGDVDAAQRARRMAMLVIGRECRDPSSDLAPAAADGRGARAPR
;
A
#
# COMPACT_ATOMS: atom_id res chain seq x y z
N MET A 1 -54.21 -30.07 7.01
CA MET A 1 -54.12 -28.60 7.03
C MET A 1 -52.88 -28.26 7.83
N ALA A 2 -51.94 -27.54 7.21
CA ALA A 2 -50.55 -27.43 7.65
C ALA A 2 -50.38 -26.45 8.82
N ASP A 3 -49.46 -26.77 9.74
CA ASP A 3 -48.79 -25.81 10.60
C ASP A 3 -47.29 -25.90 10.29
N ARG A 4 -46.77 -24.91 9.56
CA ARG A 4 -45.34 -24.78 9.25
C ARG A 4 -44.78 -23.72 10.17
N GLY A 5 -44.03 -24.15 11.18
CA GLY A 5 -43.12 -23.30 11.93
C GLY A 5 -42.14 -22.64 10.96
N SER A 6 -42.25 -21.32 10.82
CA SER A 6 -41.28 -20.48 10.16
C SER A 6 -40.01 -20.41 11.02
N ASP A 7 -39.04 -21.26 10.67
CA ASP A 7 -37.66 -21.20 11.12
C ASP A 7 -37.03 -19.94 10.50
N VAL A 8 -36.92 -18.89 11.30
CA VAL A 8 -36.27 -17.64 10.89
C VAL A 8 -34.76 -17.84 11.08
N ASP A 9 -34.05 -18.00 9.95
CA ASP A 9 -32.58 -18.01 9.89
C ASP A 9 -32.04 -16.73 10.57
N PRO A 10 -31.20 -16.85 11.62
CA PRO A 10 -30.67 -15.70 12.36
C PRO A 10 -29.75 -14.78 11.53
N ASP A 11 -29.46 -15.12 10.26
CA ASP A 11 -28.60 -14.34 9.37
C ASP A 11 -29.30 -13.12 8.72
N GLN A 12 -30.58 -12.85 9.02
CA GLN A 12 -31.36 -11.77 8.38
C GLN A 12 -31.70 -10.57 9.28
N ARG A 13 -30.72 -9.95 9.96
CA ARG A 13 -30.95 -8.65 10.64
C ARG A 13 -29.91 -7.59 10.29
N GLY A 14 -30.36 -6.61 9.50
CA GLY A 14 -29.81 -5.25 9.43
C GLY A 14 -28.94 -4.91 8.20
N PRO A 15 -29.06 -3.71 7.60
CA PRO A 15 -28.14 -3.25 6.57
C PRO A 15 -26.83 -2.82 7.24
N GLY A 16 -25.81 -3.69 7.20
CA GLY A 16 -24.48 -3.40 7.71
C GLY A 16 -23.64 -4.64 8.02
N SER A 17 -23.25 -5.37 6.97
CA SER A 17 -22.33 -6.53 6.93
C SER A 17 -22.84 -7.89 7.45
N GLY A 18 -23.15 -8.79 6.52
CA GLY A 18 -23.41 -10.21 6.80
C GLY A 18 -22.19 -10.91 7.40
N ALA A 19 -22.37 -12.14 7.91
CA ALA A 19 -21.32 -12.84 8.67
C ALA A 19 -19.97 -12.92 7.94
N ARG A 20 -19.98 -13.13 6.61
CA ARG A 20 -18.78 -13.11 5.76
C ARG A 20 -17.97 -11.81 5.86
N GLU A 21 -18.63 -10.66 5.81
CA GLU A 21 -17.96 -9.36 5.80
C GLU A 21 -17.40 -9.02 7.19
N ARG A 22 -18.13 -9.34 8.28
CA ARG A 22 -17.61 -9.19 9.65
C ARG A 22 -16.36 -10.03 9.86
N LEU A 23 -16.39 -11.29 9.44
CA LEU A 23 -15.24 -12.19 9.46
C LEU A 23 -14.04 -11.60 8.71
N LEU A 24 -14.28 -11.10 7.49
CA LEU A 24 -13.22 -10.54 6.65
C LEU A 24 -12.61 -9.27 7.26
N ARG A 25 -13.43 -8.34 7.75
CA ARG A 25 -12.95 -7.09 8.36
C ARG A 25 -12.13 -7.35 9.63
N VAL A 26 -12.61 -8.24 10.50
CA VAL A 26 -11.86 -8.62 11.71
C VAL A 26 -10.57 -9.34 11.37
N ALA A 27 -10.60 -10.28 10.41
CA ALA A 27 -9.39 -10.96 9.97
C ALA A 27 -8.37 -9.97 9.38
N TYR A 28 -8.84 -9.03 8.57
CA TYR A 28 -8.01 -7.96 7.99
C TYR A 28 -7.28 -7.15 9.06
N ASP A 29 -7.99 -6.60 10.05
CA ASP A 29 -7.39 -5.77 11.10
C ASP A 29 -6.39 -6.58 11.94
N LEU A 30 -6.78 -7.81 12.33
CA LEU A 30 -5.91 -8.70 13.09
C LEU A 30 -4.63 -9.08 12.32
N PHE A 31 -4.74 -9.39 11.03
CA PHE A 31 -3.57 -9.75 10.22
C PHE A 31 -2.64 -8.56 9.97
N CYS A 32 -3.18 -7.34 9.83
CA CYS A 32 -2.36 -6.13 9.71
C CYS A 32 -1.54 -5.91 11.00
N ARG A 33 -2.20 -5.94 12.17
CA ARG A 33 -1.57 -5.60 13.46
C ARG A 33 -0.68 -6.69 14.06
N HIS A 34 -0.98 -7.95 13.79
CA HIS A 34 -0.37 -9.07 14.52
C HIS A 34 0.27 -10.12 13.61
N GLY A 35 0.22 -9.92 12.29
CA GLY A 35 0.72 -10.88 11.33
C GLY A 35 -0.23 -12.06 11.08
N VAL A 36 0.04 -12.79 10.01
CA VAL A 36 -0.87 -13.85 9.55
C VAL A 36 -0.66 -15.17 10.26
N ARG A 37 0.55 -15.47 10.74
CA ARG A 37 0.84 -16.73 11.46
C ARG A 37 0.32 -16.73 12.88
N ALA A 38 0.51 -15.62 13.61
CA ALA A 38 0.14 -15.53 15.03
C ALA A 38 -1.38 -15.59 15.26
N ILE A 39 -2.18 -15.17 14.28
CA ILE A 39 -3.64 -15.09 14.41
C ILE A 39 -4.31 -16.42 14.06
N GLY A 40 -4.88 -17.10 15.04
CA GLY A 40 -5.68 -18.31 14.84
C GLY A 40 -7.12 -18.02 14.37
N VAL A 41 -7.75 -19.02 13.75
CA VAL A 41 -9.17 -18.98 13.35
C VAL A 41 -10.08 -18.69 14.55
N ASP A 42 -9.78 -19.26 15.71
CA ASP A 42 -10.64 -19.13 16.89
C ASP A 42 -10.68 -17.67 17.40
N ARG A 43 -9.56 -16.94 17.31
CA ARG A 43 -9.52 -15.50 17.66
C ARG A 43 -10.37 -14.67 16.70
N ILE A 44 -10.28 -14.92 15.39
CA ILE A 44 -11.08 -14.22 14.37
C ILE A 44 -12.58 -14.46 14.62
N VAL A 45 -12.97 -15.70 14.88
CA VAL A 45 -14.36 -16.09 15.12
C VAL A 45 -14.89 -15.42 16.39
N ALA A 46 -14.10 -15.40 17.46
CA ALA A 46 -14.46 -14.75 18.72
C ALA A 46 -14.67 -13.24 18.54
N GLU A 47 -13.72 -12.55 17.90
CA GLU A 47 -13.79 -11.09 17.72
C GLU A 47 -14.85 -10.67 16.67
N SER A 48 -15.15 -11.52 15.69
CA SER A 48 -16.21 -11.27 14.71
C SER A 48 -17.63 -11.56 15.23
N GLY A 49 -17.76 -12.15 16.42
CA GLY A 49 -19.04 -12.59 16.96
C GLY A 49 -19.73 -13.64 16.07
N THR A 50 -18.95 -14.48 15.39
CA THR A 50 -19.45 -15.54 14.52
C THR A 50 -19.13 -16.92 15.09
N ALA A 51 -19.52 -17.98 14.37
CA ALA A 51 -19.14 -19.36 14.70
C ALA A 51 -18.09 -19.89 13.72
N LYS A 52 -17.27 -20.84 14.18
CA LYS A 52 -16.22 -21.47 13.35
C LYS A 52 -16.80 -22.15 12.10
N MET A 53 -17.97 -22.78 12.23
CA MET A 53 -18.69 -23.35 11.09
C MET A 53 -19.12 -22.28 10.07
N THR A 54 -19.51 -21.09 10.54
CA THR A 54 -19.84 -19.95 9.66
C THR A 54 -18.61 -19.45 8.92
N LEU A 55 -17.44 -19.40 9.57
CA LEU A 55 -16.19 -19.08 8.88
C LEU A 55 -15.93 -20.07 7.74
N TYR A 56 -15.96 -21.38 8.01
CA TYR A 56 -15.68 -22.38 6.99
C TYR A 56 -16.76 -22.48 5.89
N LYS A 57 -17.98 -22.02 6.15
CA LYS A 57 -19.02 -21.84 5.13
C LYS A 57 -18.66 -20.75 4.11
N HIS A 58 -17.91 -19.72 4.54
CA HIS A 58 -17.53 -18.58 3.69
C HIS A 58 -16.10 -18.64 3.15
N PHE A 59 -15.18 -19.26 3.88
CA PHE A 59 -13.77 -19.40 3.54
C PHE A 59 -13.33 -20.83 3.86
N ARG A 60 -12.99 -21.61 2.82
CA ARG A 60 -12.63 -23.04 2.92
C ARG A 60 -11.38 -23.26 3.78
N SER A 61 -10.53 -22.25 3.89
CA SER A 61 -9.33 -22.29 4.72
C SER A 61 -8.98 -20.91 5.28
N LYS A 62 -8.08 -20.88 6.28
CA LYS A 62 -7.46 -19.64 6.74
C LYS A 62 -6.65 -18.96 5.63
N GLU A 63 -6.02 -19.76 4.76
CA GLU A 63 -5.28 -19.24 3.61
C GLU A 63 -6.21 -18.48 2.65
N GLU A 64 -7.40 -19.01 2.35
CA GLU A 64 -8.39 -18.31 1.52
C GLU A 64 -8.85 -17.00 2.18
N LEU A 65 -9.03 -17.00 3.50
CA LEU A 65 -9.35 -15.78 4.25
C LEU A 65 -8.22 -14.74 4.21
N ILE A 66 -6.95 -15.16 4.27
CA ILE A 66 -5.79 -14.26 4.12
C ILE A 66 -5.75 -13.67 2.71
N VAL A 67 -5.98 -14.48 1.67
CA VAL A 67 -6.04 -13.99 0.28
C VAL A 67 -7.16 -12.97 0.13
N ALA A 68 -8.35 -13.24 0.67
CA ALA A 68 -9.46 -12.28 0.65
C ALA A 68 -9.13 -10.99 1.44
N ALA A 69 -8.37 -11.08 2.53
CA ALA A 69 -7.92 -9.91 3.28
C ALA A 69 -6.89 -9.08 2.50
N LEU A 70 -6.04 -9.72 1.69
CA LEU A 70 -5.12 -9.02 0.77
C LEU A 70 -5.90 -8.30 -0.35
N ASP A 71 -6.98 -8.88 -0.86
CA ASP A 71 -7.87 -8.20 -1.81
C ASP A 71 -8.53 -7.00 -1.16
N LEU A 72 -9.10 -7.17 0.05
CA LEU A 72 -9.69 -6.07 0.80
C LEU A 72 -8.69 -4.95 1.11
N ARG A 73 -7.43 -5.29 1.43
CA ARG A 73 -6.35 -4.31 1.63
C ARG A 73 -6.16 -3.43 0.41
N GLU A 74 -6.13 -4.02 -0.78
CA GLU A 74 -5.93 -3.28 -2.02
C GLU A 74 -7.12 -2.35 -2.30
N ASP A 75 -8.34 -2.87 -2.16
CA ASP A 75 -9.56 -2.11 -2.41
C ASP A 75 -9.68 -0.89 -1.48
N LEU A 76 -9.44 -1.08 -0.18
CA LEU A 76 -9.56 -0.01 0.80
C LEU A 76 -8.40 0.98 0.74
N TRP A 77 -7.17 0.47 0.73
CA TRP A 77 -5.98 1.30 0.93
C TRP A 77 -5.42 1.82 -0.39
N THR A 78 -5.20 0.96 -1.40
CA THR A 78 -4.59 1.36 -2.67
C THR A 78 -5.56 2.19 -3.50
N TYR A 79 -6.74 1.64 -3.81
CA TYR A 79 -7.71 2.31 -4.69
C TYR A 79 -8.64 3.24 -3.91
N GLY A 80 -9.14 2.77 -2.76
CA GLY A 80 -10.12 3.49 -1.95
C GLY A 80 -9.60 4.79 -1.36
N TRP A 81 -8.35 4.78 -0.89
CA TRP A 81 -7.74 5.89 -0.17
C TRP A 81 -6.57 6.53 -0.92
N LEU A 82 -5.49 5.78 -1.19
CA LEU A 82 -4.24 6.33 -1.72
C LEU A 82 -4.43 7.00 -3.09
N GLU A 83 -4.90 6.26 -4.10
CA GLU A 83 -5.11 6.83 -5.44
C GLU A 83 -6.08 8.01 -5.40
N ARG A 84 -7.21 7.85 -4.71
CA ARG A 84 -8.24 8.90 -4.60
C ARG A 84 -7.68 10.19 -3.99
N GLU A 85 -6.95 10.09 -2.89
CA GLU A 85 -6.42 11.26 -2.19
C GLU A 85 -5.27 11.93 -2.95
N ILE A 86 -4.41 11.16 -3.62
CA ILE A 86 -3.36 11.72 -4.48
C ILE A 86 -3.97 12.56 -5.60
N GLN A 87 -5.01 12.05 -6.26
CA GLN A 87 -5.70 12.77 -7.33
C GLN A 87 -6.37 14.06 -6.82
N ARG A 88 -6.87 14.06 -5.58
CA ARG A 88 -7.53 15.21 -4.96
C ARG A 88 -6.54 16.31 -4.53
N ARG A 89 -5.33 15.94 -4.10
CA ARG A 89 -4.37 16.86 -3.46
C ARG A 89 -3.38 17.52 -4.42
N ALA A 90 -3.26 16.99 -5.63
CA ALA A 90 -2.20 17.39 -6.54
C ALA A 90 -2.66 17.32 -8.00
N ASP A 91 -2.32 18.35 -8.76
CA ASP A 91 -2.74 18.51 -10.16
C ASP A 91 -1.68 18.02 -11.16
N THR A 92 -0.41 17.93 -10.75
CA THR A 92 0.69 17.48 -11.62
C THR A 92 1.16 16.08 -11.24
N PRO A 93 1.59 15.24 -12.21
CA PRO A 93 2.10 13.90 -11.90
C PRO A 93 3.27 13.90 -10.90
N THR A 94 4.20 14.84 -11.03
CA THR A 94 5.30 15.03 -10.06
C THR A 94 4.80 15.35 -8.65
N SER A 95 3.84 16.27 -8.50
CA SER A 95 3.28 16.60 -7.19
C SER A 95 2.47 15.45 -6.60
N ARG A 96 1.81 14.64 -7.45
CA ARG A 96 1.12 13.41 -7.05
C ARG A 96 2.07 12.34 -6.51
N LEU A 97 3.23 12.16 -7.12
CA LEU A 97 4.28 11.25 -6.60
C LEU A 97 4.76 11.68 -5.21
N LEU A 98 4.87 12.98 -4.96
CA LEU A 98 5.28 13.52 -3.66
C LEU A 98 4.14 13.46 -2.62
N ALA A 99 2.89 13.66 -3.05
CA ALA A 99 1.71 13.61 -2.18
C ALA A 99 1.50 12.24 -1.52
N ILE A 100 2.02 11.15 -2.10
CA ILE A 100 2.06 9.82 -1.47
C ILE A 100 2.69 9.90 -0.08
N PHE A 101 3.81 10.62 0.05
CA PHE A 101 4.53 10.71 1.31
C PHE A 101 3.84 11.65 2.29
N ASP A 102 3.14 12.67 1.80
CA ASP A 102 2.31 13.53 2.66
C ASP A 102 1.14 12.73 3.26
N LEU A 103 0.54 11.82 2.47
CA LEU A 103 -0.47 10.87 2.97
C LEU A 103 0.09 9.87 3.97
N PHE A 104 1.32 9.40 3.75
CA PHE A 104 1.99 8.50 4.69
C PHE A 104 2.27 9.22 6.02
N ASP A 105 2.67 10.49 5.99
CA ASP A 105 2.90 11.27 7.19
C ASP A 105 1.63 11.41 8.04
N GLU A 106 0.49 11.66 7.40
CA GLU A 106 -0.81 11.65 8.07
C GLU A 106 -1.16 10.26 8.62
N TRP A 107 -0.95 9.21 7.82
CA TRP A 107 -1.29 7.86 8.21
C TRP A 107 -0.47 7.35 9.39
N PHE A 108 0.84 7.60 9.40
CA PHE A 108 1.74 7.19 10.49
C PHE A 108 1.44 7.85 11.83
N ARG A 109 0.69 8.96 11.82
CA ARG A 109 0.29 9.72 13.02
C ARG A 109 -1.08 9.33 13.56
N ARG A 110 -1.79 8.43 12.88
CA ARG A 110 -3.10 7.95 13.36
C ARG A 110 -2.92 6.79 14.34
N GLU A 111 -3.82 6.73 15.32
CA GLU A 111 -3.87 5.63 16.29
C GLU A 111 -4.21 4.26 15.65
N ASP A 112 -4.81 4.29 14.45
CA ASP A 112 -5.15 3.11 13.65
C ASP A 112 -4.09 2.76 12.59
N PHE A 113 -2.86 3.27 12.72
CA PHE A 113 -1.74 2.77 11.93
C PHE A 113 -1.50 1.29 12.23
N GLU A 114 -1.56 0.46 11.19
CA GLU A 114 -1.59 -1.00 11.28
C GLU A 114 -0.52 -1.66 10.39
N GLY A 115 0.49 -0.90 9.97
CA GLY A 115 1.51 -1.38 9.04
C GLY A 115 0.94 -1.81 7.68
N CYS A 116 1.61 -2.74 7.00
CA CYS A 116 1.24 -3.18 5.66
C CYS A 116 1.09 -4.69 5.54
N LEU A 117 -0.15 -5.17 5.35
CA LEU A 117 -0.45 -6.60 5.18
C LEU A 117 0.33 -7.25 4.04
N PHE A 118 0.57 -6.52 2.94
CA PHE A 118 1.37 -7.05 1.83
C PHE A 118 2.80 -7.36 2.29
N ASN A 119 3.40 -6.51 3.12
CA ASN A 119 4.76 -6.71 3.63
C ASN A 119 4.80 -7.86 4.62
N ASN A 120 3.86 -7.88 5.58
CA ASN A 120 3.76 -8.91 6.60
C ASN A 120 3.66 -10.31 5.97
N CYS A 121 2.80 -10.47 4.96
CA CYS A 121 2.68 -11.73 4.22
C CYS A 121 3.99 -12.17 3.55
N LEU A 122 4.77 -11.25 2.97
CA LEU A 122 6.05 -11.59 2.33
C LEU A 122 7.17 -11.90 3.33
N LEU A 123 7.13 -11.30 4.51
CA LEU A 123 8.08 -11.55 5.60
C LEU A 123 7.78 -12.85 6.34
N GLU A 124 6.51 -13.22 6.43
CA GLU A 124 6.11 -14.45 7.09
C GLU A 124 6.13 -15.63 6.12
N ILE A 125 5.53 -15.51 4.94
CA ILE A 125 5.32 -16.66 4.04
C ILE A 125 6.49 -16.82 3.06
N HIS A 126 7.36 -17.79 3.37
CA HIS A 126 8.58 -18.07 2.59
C HIS A 126 8.36 -19.00 1.40
N ASP A 127 7.31 -19.84 1.42
CA ASP A 127 7.04 -20.79 0.35
C ASP A 127 6.71 -20.07 -0.97
N PRO A 128 7.53 -20.21 -2.03
CA PRO A 128 7.27 -19.59 -3.33
C PRO A 128 5.97 -20.06 -3.99
N ALA A 129 5.49 -21.26 -3.65
CA ALA A 129 4.26 -21.83 -4.20
C ALA A 129 2.99 -21.40 -3.44
N SER A 130 3.13 -20.68 -2.32
CA SER A 130 1.97 -20.25 -1.53
C SER A 130 1.10 -19.23 -2.29
N PRO A 131 -0.22 -19.45 -2.39
CA PRO A 131 -1.16 -18.48 -2.92
C PRO A 131 -1.11 -17.13 -2.19
N ILE A 132 -0.88 -17.13 -0.86
CA ILE A 132 -0.75 -15.91 -0.06
C ILE A 132 0.39 -15.04 -0.59
N ARG A 133 1.56 -15.68 -0.79
CA ARG A 133 2.76 -15.00 -1.26
C ARG A 133 2.57 -14.49 -2.68
N ALA A 134 2.02 -15.33 -3.57
CA ALA A 134 1.72 -14.94 -4.95
C ALA A 134 0.79 -13.72 -5.01
N THR A 135 -0.30 -13.73 -4.23
CA THR A 135 -1.22 -12.59 -4.13
C THR A 135 -0.51 -11.35 -3.58
N ALA A 136 0.26 -11.45 -2.49
CA ALA A 136 0.97 -10.31 -1.93
C ALA A 136 1.97 -9.67 -2.93
N VAL A 137 2.70 -10.50 -3.69
CA VAL A 137 3.56 -10.03 -4.79
C VAL A 137 2.75 -9.30 -5.86
N GLN A 138 1.62 -9.86 -6.27
CA GLN A 138 0.75 -9.25 -7.28
C GLN A 138 0.18 -7.91 -6.80
N LYS A 139 -0.29 -7.80 -5.56
CA LYS A 139 -0.81 -6.53 -5.01
C LYS A 139 0.27 -5.45 -4.93
N ARG A 140 1.50 -5.82 -4.54
CA ARG A 140 2.65 -4.89 -4.62
C ARG A 140 2.98 -4.50 -6.06
N ALA A 141 2.83 -5.42 -7.03
CA ALA A 141 2.99 -5.09 -8.44
C ALA A 141 1.93 -4.09 -8.92
N ASN A 142 0.68 -4.23 -8.48
CA ASN A 142 -0.40 -3.31 -8.82
C ASN A 142 -0.11 -1.89 -8.30
N VAL A 143 0.30 -1.75 -7.03
CA VAL A 143 0.75 -0.46 -6.47
C VAL A 143 1.89 0.13 -7.32
N ARG A 144 2.88 -0.70 -7.71
CA ARG A 144 3.99 -0.24 -8.55
C ARG A 144 3.52 0.24 -9.92
N SER A 145 2.51 -0.40 -10.52
CA SER A 145 1.92 0.07 -11.78
C SER A 145 1.27 1.44 -11.64
N VAL A 146 0.69 1.78 -10.47
CA VAL A 146 0.19 3.14 -10.19
C VAL A 146 1.34 4.15 -10.20
N LEU A 147 2.42 3.84 -9.48
CA LEU A 147 3.61 4.69 -9.41
C LEU A 147 4.23 4.88 -10.79
N GLN A 148 4.29 3.82 -11.59
CA GLN A 148 4.83 3.86 -12.95
C GLN A 148 4.01 4.79 -13.84
N ARG A 149 2.67 4.71 -13.82
CA ARG A 149 1.82 5.65 -14.59
C ARG A 149 2.02 7.11 -14.18
N LEU A 150 2.20 7.36 -12.88
CA LEU A 150 2.51 8.71 -12.37
C LEU A 150 3.90 9.17 -12.80
N ALA A 151 4.89 8.27 -12.81
CA ALA A 151 6.25 8.54 -13.31
C ALA A 151 6.27 8.83 -14.82
N GLU A 152 5.51 8.07 -15.62
CA GLU A 152 5.31 8.32 -17.05
C GLU A 152 4.72 9.72 -17.28
N GLY A 153 3.66 10.07 -16.54
CA GLY A 153 3.07 11.41 -16.62
C GLY A 153 4.00 12.53 -16.15
N ALA A 154 4.97 12.22 -15.28
CA ALA A 154 5.97 13.18 -14.81
C ALA A 154 7.13 13.38 -15.80
N GLY A 155 7.16 12.61 -16.90
CA GLY A 155 8.24 12.67 -17.89
C GLY A 155 9.52 11.99 -17.42
N ALA A 156 9.44 10.97 -16.57
CA ALA A 156 10.61 10.22 -16.15
C ALA A 156 11.25 9.49 -17.34
N GLU A 157 12.58 9.53 -17.45
CA GLU A 157 13.35 8.81 -18.46
C GLU A 157 13.15 7.29 -18.33
N SER A 158 13.14 6.79 -17.09
CA SER A 158 12.90 5.37 -16.77
C SER A 158 11.76 5.21 -15.75
N PRO A 159 10.49 5.25 -16.19
CA PRO A 159 9.34 5.21 -15.26
C PRO A 159 9.26 3.94 -14.41
N GLU A 160 9.64 2.79 -14.95
CA GLU A 160 9.68 1.53 -14.19
C GLU A 160 10.70 1.59 -13.04
N THR A 161 11.90 2.11 -13.33
CA THR A 161 12.97 2.28 -12.34
C THR A 161 12.51 3.23 -11.24
N LEU A 162 11.99 4.40 -11.61
CA LEU A 162 11.47 5.37 -10.64
C LEU A 162 10.36 4.77 -9.78
N ALA A 163 9.44 3.98 -10.36
CA ALA A 163 8.38 3.30 -9.61
C ALA A 163 8.93 2.28 -8.60
N ARG A 164 10.01 1.56 -8.93
CA ARG A 164 10.68 0.63 -8.01
C ARG A 164 11.36 1.37 -6.87
N ASP A 165 12.08 2.45 -7.16
CA ASP A 165 12.77 3.27 -6.16
C ASP A 165 11.76 3.90 -5.18
N LEU A 166 10.66 4.44 -5.70
CA LEU A 166 9.59 4.99 -4.86
C LEU A 166 8.91 3.89 -4.02
N GLN A 167 8.66 2.71 -4.58
CA GLN A 167 8.11 1.58 -3.81
C GLN A 167 9.07 1.12 -2.70
N LEU A 168 10.39 1.20 -2.92
CA LEU A 168 11.40 0.92 -1.90
C LEU A 168 11.34 1.96 -0.78
N LEU A 169 11.30 3.25 -1.12
CA LEU A 169 11.14 4.34 -0.15
C LEU A 169 9.84 4.21 0.66
N MET A 170 8.72 3.89 0.00
CA MET A 170 7.45 3.61 0.67
C MET A 170 7.56 2.44 1.65
N THR A 171 8.20 1.35 1.23
CA THR A 171 8.39 0.16 2.09
C THR A 171 9.23 0.51 3.32
N GLY A 172 10.37 1.20 3.12
CA GLY A 172 11.24 1.62 4.21
C GLY A 172 10.56 2.60 5.17
N ALA A 173 9.78 3.55 4.64
CA ALA A 173 9.03 4.50 5.47
C ALA A 173 7.99 3.81 6.37
N ILE A 174 7.28 2.82 5.84
CA ILE A 174 6.30 2.02 6.62
C ILE A 174 7.00 1.27 7.75
N VAL A 175 8.12 0.60 7.45
CA VAL A 175 8.88 -0.16 8.46
C VAL A 175 9.46 0.77 9.52
N ALA A 176 10.02 1.92 9.14
CA ALA A 176 10.52 2.90 10.10
C ALA A 176 9.38 3.46 10.99
N ALA A 177 8.17 3.67 10.43
CA ALA A 177 7.02 4.03 11.23
C ALA A 177 6.62 2.93 12.23
N ASP A 178 6.70 1.65 11.85
CA ASP A 178 6.52 0.51 12.77
C ASP A 178 7.58 0.48 13.89
N GLU A 179 8.79 1.00 13.65
CA GLU A 179 9.83 1.20 14.69
C GLU A 179 9.52 2.37 15.64
N GLY A 180 8.47 3.16 15.35
CA GLY A 180 8.08 4.35 16.11
C GLY A 180 8.57 5.67 15.51
N ASP A 181 9.21 5.63 14.34
CA ASP A 181 9.71 6.82 13.66
C ASP A 181 8.62 7.48 12.79
N VAL A 182 7.75 8.24 13.46
CA VAL A 182 6.58 8.89 12.83
C VAL A 182 6.95 9.92 11.76
N ASP A 183 8.20 10.38 11.70
CA ASP A 183 8.68 11.35 10.70
C ASP A 183 9.24 10.68 9.42
N ALA A 184 9.21 9.34 9.35
CA ALA A 184 9.84 8.56 8.28
C ALA A 184 9.30 8.94 6.89
N ALA A 185 8.02 9.27 6.82
CA ALA A 185 7.37 9.75 5.60
C ALA A 185 8.04 11.02 5.05
N GLN A 186 8.36 12.00 5.91
CA GLN A 186 9.02 13.24 5.49
C GLN A 186 10.47 13.02 5.04
N ARG A 187 11.19 12.07 5.66
CA ARG A 187 12.52 11.65 5.18
C ARG A 187 12.42 11.01 3.80
N ALA A 188 11.49 10.07 3.62
CA ALA A 188 11.26 9.40 2.35
C ALA A 188 10.84 10.40 1.25
N ARG A 189 10.02 11.41 1.59
CA ARG A 189 9.63 12.50 0.69
C ARG A 189 10.84 13.28 0.17
N ARG A 190 11.78 13.66 1.06
CA ARG A 190 13.01 14.37 0.66
C ARG A 190 13.87 13.51 -0.27
N MET A 191 13.98 12.22 0.00
CA MET A 191 14.69 11.28 -0.88
C MET A 191 13.99 11.15 -2.23
N ALA A 192 12.66 11.04 -2.24
CA ALA A 192 11.86 10.96 -3.45
C ALA A 192 12.04 12.21 -4.33
N MET A 193 12.11 13.41 -3.76
CA MET A 193 12.42 14.64 -4.51
C MET A 193 13.75 14.55 -5.26
N LEU A 194 14.78 13.98 -4.64
CA LEU A 194 16.10 13.81 -5.26
C LEU A 194 16.05 12.81 -6.42
N VAL A 195 15.38 11.66 -6.21
CA VAL A 195 15.25 10.62 -7.23
C VAL A 195 14.41 11.10 -8.40
N ILE A 196 13.23 11.69 -8.14
CA ILE A 196 12.35 12.25 -9.17
C ILE A 196 13.07 13.36 -9.94
N GLY A 197 13.75 14.27 -9.25
CA GLY A 197 14.49 15.35 -9.89
C GLY A 197 15.66 14.87 -10.75
N ARG A 198 16.22 13.68 -10.49
CA ARG A 198 17.23 13.06 -11.36
C ARG A 198 16.59 12.42 -12.60
N GLU A 199 15.50 11.68 -12.42
CA GLU A 199 14.86 10.90 -13.49
C GLU A 199 13.97 11.74 -14.43
N CYS A 200 13.43 12.87 -13.96
CA CYS A 200 12.57 13.75 -14.75
C CYS A 200 13.31 15.00 -15.24
N ARG A 201 14.65 15.04 -15.14
CA ARG A 201 15.46 16.14 -15.64
C ARG A 201 15.54 16.05 -17.17
N ASP A 202 15.46 17.19 -17.84
CA ASP A 202 15.67 17.26 -19.29
C ASP A 202 17.16 17.00 -19.58
N PRO A 203 17.54 15.95 -20.34
CA PRO A 203 18.94 15.66 -20.68
C PRO A 203 19.61 16.81 -21.46
N SER A 204 18.81 17.74 -21.99
CA SER A 204 19.27 18.99 -22.61
C SER A 204 19.93 19.97 -21.62
N SER A 205 19.66 19.84 -20.32
CA SER A 205 20.19 20.75 -19.28
C SER A 205 21.65 20.49 -18.88
N ASP A 206 22.17 19.28 -19.16
CA ASP A 206 23.58 18.92 -18.96
C ASP A 206 24.49 19.37 -20.12
N LEU A 207 23.91 19.83 -21.25
CA LEU A 207 24.62 20.31 -22.44
C LEU A 207 24.78 21.84 -22.49
N ALA A 208 24.42 22.59 -21.44
CA ALA A 208 24.74 24.01 -21.36
C ALA A 208 26.26 24.19 -21.22
N PRO A 209 26.94 24.86 -22.17
CA PRO A 209 28.40 24.90 -22.20
C PRO A 209 28.94 25.71 -21.02
N ALA A 210 30.07 25.24 -20.47
CA ALA A 210 30.95 26.02 -19.61
C ALA A 210 31.48 27.24 -20.36
N ALA A 211 30.70 28.32 -20.41
CA ALA A 211 31.10 29.60 -20.94
C ALA A 211 31.25 30.59 -19.78
N ALA A 212 32.44 30.59 -19.16
CA ALA A 212 33.13 31.78 -18.66
C ALA A 212 34.43 31.37 -17.96
N ASP A 213 35.54 31.36 -18.69
CA ASP A 213 36.79 31.85 -18.09
C ASP A 213 37.23 33.08 -18.89
N GLY A 214 36.60 34.20 -18.54
CA GLY A 214 37.06 35.53 -18.90
C GLY A 214 38.28 35.86 -18.05
N ARG A 215 39.47 35.54 -18.57
CA ARG A 215 40.76 36.15 -18.19
C ARG A 215 41.49 36.40 -19.50
N GLY A 216 41.67 37.64 -19.96
CA GLY A 216 42.26 38.73 -19.20
C GLY A 216 43.71 38.89 -19.67
N ALA A 217 43.90 39.81 -20.62
CA ALA A 217 45.13 40.55 -20.91
C ALA A 217 46.47 39.79 -21.07
N ARG A 218 47.02 39.82 -22.29
CA ARG A 218 48.44 40.19 -22.50
C ARG A 218 48.74 40.54 -23.95
N ALA A 219 49.03 41.82 -24.21
CA ALA A 219 50.01 42.21 -25.22
C ALA A 219 51.41 42.04 -24.62
N PRO A 220 52.45 41.74 -25.41
CA PRO A 220 53.40 42.82 -25.71
C PRO A 220 54.12 42.77 -27.07
N ARG A 221 54.43 43.99 -27.52
CA ARG A 221 55.48 44.48 -28.44
C ARG A 221 55.42 44.11 -29.92
#